data_AF-A0A1F7GAW8-F1
#
_entry.id   AF-A0A1F7GAW8-F1
#
_cell.length_a   1.000
_cell.length_b   1.000
_cell.length_c   1.000
_cell.angle_alpha   90.00
_cell.angle_beta   90.00
_cell.angle_gamma   90.00
#
_symmetry.space_group_name_H-M   'P 1'
#
loop_
_entity.id
_entity.type
_entity.pdbx_description
1 polymer ?
#
loop_
_entity_poly.entity_id
_entity_poly.type
_entity_poly.pdbx_seq_one_letter_code
_entity_poly.pdbx_strand_id
1 'polypeptide(L)'
;MKNKHHFKIDSNLSLKKKEPYKDKKEEQDSFFALAKYSSIGYYLVTPLLVGVFFGLLIDKLIKSSPYGVLFGLLLGTFATFYNLFKLTKEN
;
A
#
# COMPACT_ATOMS: atom_id res chain seq x y z
N MET A 1 -23.90 10.37 -30.76
CA MET A 1 -22.75 10.98 -30.04
C MET A 1 -21.93 11.78 -31.05
N LYS A 2 -21.71 13.08 -30.80
CA LYS A 2 -21.14 14.02 -31.78
C LYS A 2 -19.63 14.16 -31.53
N ASN A 3 -18.80 13.60 -32.43
CA ASN A 3 -17.33 13.70 -32.35
C ASN A 3 -16.90 15.15 -32.60
N LYS A 4 -16.43 15.86 -31.57
CA LYS A 4 -15.87 17.21 -31.70
C LYS A 4 -14.41 17.09 -32.14
N HIS A 5 -14.13 17.37 -33.40
CA HIS A 5 -12.77 17.48 -33.90
C HIS A 5 -12.18 18.83 -33.50
N HIS A 6 -11.20 18.84 -32.59
CA HIS A 6 -10.50 20.04 -32.17
C HIS A 6 -9.32 20.31 -33.11
N PHE A 7 -9.45 21.34 -33.95
CA PHE A 7 -8.36 21.84 -34.79
C PHE A 7 -7.69 23.02 -34.10
N LYS A 8 -6.35 23.10 -34.16
CA LYS A 8 -5.59 24.28 -33.76
C LYS A 8 -5.08 24.96 -35.02
N ILE A 9 -5.19 26.29 -35.05
CA ILE A 9 -4.61 27.15 -36.08
C ILE A 9 -3.21 27.53 -35.56
N ASP A 10 -2.18 27.25 -36.34
CA ASP A 10 -0.81 27.67 -36.02
C ASP A 10 -0.58 29.13 -36.45
N SER A 11 0.58 29.69 -36.09
CA SER A 11 0.93 31.09 -36.41
C SER A 11 1.09 31.38 -37.91
N ASN A 12 1.07 30.34 -38.76
CA ASN A 12 1.10 30.47 -40.22
C ASN A 12 -0.29 30.23 -40.85
N LEU A 13 -1.36 30.22 -40.04
CA LEU A 13 -2.75 30.01 -40.46
C LEU A 13 -3.02 28.63 -41.08
N SER A 14 -2.16 27.64 -40.84
CA SER A 14 -2.39 26.27 -41.30
C SER A 14 -3.14 25.44 -40.27
N LEU A 15 -4.05 24.59 -40.77
CA LEU A 15 -4.84 23.67 -39.97
C LEU A 15 -4.06 22.36 -39.75
N LYS A 16 -3.39 22.23 -38.61
CA LYS A 16 -2.86 20.92 -38.18
C LYS A 16 -3.89 20.17 -37.36
N LYS A 17 -4.21 18.94 -37.78
CA LYS A 17 -5.04 18.00 -37.02
C LYS A 17 -4.31 17.71 -35.71
N LYS A 18 -4.87 18.13 -34.58
CA LYS A 18 -4.30 17.89 -33.25
C LYS A 18 -4.28 16.38 -33.03
N GLU A 19 -3.10 15.79 -32.80
CA GLU A 19 -3.02 14.40 -32.37
C GLU A 19 -3.87 14.21 -31.11
N PRO A 20 -4.56 13.06 -30.96
CA PRO A 20 -5.43 12.81 -29.82
C PRO A 20 -4.64 13.01 -28.52
N TYR A 21 -5.15 13.89 -27.67
CA TYR A 21 -4.59 14.15 -26.34
C TYR A 21 -4.64 12.84 -25.55
N LYS A 22 -3.48 12.24 -25.29
CA LYS A 22 -3.36 11.15 -24.31
C LYS A 22 -3.73 11.73 -22.96
N ASP A 23 -4.91 11.38 -22.46
CA ASP A 23 -5.28 11.63 -21.08
C ASP A 23 -4.17 11.09 -20.17
N LYS A 24 -3.61 11.95 -19.33
CA LYS A 24 -2.63 11.57 -18.32
C LYS A 24 -3.33 10.66 -17.32
N LYS A 25 -3.06 9.35 -17.41
CA LYS A 25 -3.45 8.32 -16.42
C LYS A 25 -2.66 8.43 -15.10
N GLU A 26 -2.23 9.62 -14.68
CA GLU A 26 -1.40 9.79 -13.47
C GLU A 26 -2.20 9.52 -12.16
N GLU A 27 -3.52 9.71 -12.16
CA GLU A 27 -4.35 9.62 -10.95
C GLU A 27 -4.81 8.18 -10.62
N GLN A 28 -4.96 7.32 -11.64
CA GLN A 28 -5.40 5.94 -11.45
C GLN A 28 -4.23 5.02 -11.02
N ASP A 29 -3.02 5.29 -11.53
CA ASP A 29 -1.81 4.54 -11.18
C ASP A 29 -1.36 4.82 -9.74
N SER A 30 -1.55 6.05 -9.25
CA SER A 30 -1.18 6.43 -7.88
C SER A 30 -2.04 5.75 -6.82
N PHE A 31 -3.34 5.57 -7.07
CA PHE A 31 -4.23 4.81 -6.17
C PHE A 31 -3.87 3.31 -6.15
N PHE A 32 -3.53 2.73 -7.30
CA PHE A 32 -3.07 1.35 -7.40
C PHE A 32 -1.74 1.12 -6.70
N ALA A 33 -0.79 2.05 -6.86
CA ALA A 33 0.48 2.03 -6.13
C ALA A 33 0.26 2.09 -4.61
N LEU A 34 -0.64 2.98 -4.15
CA LEU A 34 -0.96 3.11 -2.74
C LEU A 34 -1.58 1.83 -2.16
N ALA A 35 -2.50 1.20 -2.89
CA ALA A 35 -3.12 -0.07 -2.52
C ALA A 35 -2.08 -1.21 -2.40
N LYS A 36 -1.08 -1.21 -3.28
CA LYS A 36 0.03 -2.17 -3.22
C LYS A 36 0.88 -1.98 -1.96
N TYR A 37 1.21 -0.74 -1.60
CA TYR A 37 1.98 -0.45 -0.38
C TYR A 37 1.18 -0.63 0.91
N SER A 38 -0.11 -0.31 0.93
CA SER A 38 -0.98 -0.56 2.09
C SER A 38 -1.10 -2.04 2.41
N SER A 39 -1.08 -2.90 1.39
CA SER A 39 -1.09 -4.35 1.56
C SER A 39 0.13 -4.81 2.35
N ILE A 40 1.34 -4.34 1.97
CA ILE A 40 2.57 -4.61 2.74
C ILE A 40 2.44 -4.09 4.18
N GLY A 41 1.94 -2.87 4.35
CA GLY A 41 1.74 -2.28 5.69
C GLY A 41 0.87 -3.16 6.59
N TYR A 42 -0.19 -3.74 6.03
CA TYR A 42 -1.07 -4.67 6.75
C TYR A 42 -0.33 -5.94 7.19
N TYR A 43 0.49 -6.53 6.32
CA TYR A 43 1.31 -7.71 6.65
C TYR A 43 2.34 -7.45 7.76
N LEU A 44 2.83 -6.21 7.86
CA LEU A 44 3.78 -5.81 8.90
C LEU A 44 3.08 -5.50 10.23
N VAL A 45 2.04 -4.66 10.20
CA VAL A 45 1.44 -4.10 11.43
C VAL A 45 0.55 -5.12 12.14
N THR A 46 -0.19 -5.94 11.40
CA THR A 46 -1.14 -6.90 11.99
C THR A 46 -0.49 -7.89 12.97
N PRO A 47 0.56 -8.65 12.61
CA PRO A 47 1.20 -9.58 13.53
C PRO A 47 1.86 -8.88 14.73
N LEU A 48 2.39 -7.66 14.57
CA LEU A 48 2.92 -6.87 15.67
C LEU A 48 1.83 -6.49 16.67
N LEU A 49 0.71 -5.94 16.19
CA LEU A 49 -0.42 -5.59 17.05
C LEU A 49 -0.97 -6.82 17.77
N VAL A 50 -1.20 -7.91 17.05
CA VAL A 50 -1.68 -9.17 17.65
C VAL A 50 -0.72 -9.66 18.73
N GLY A 51 0.58 -9.67 18.46
CA GLY A 51 1.61 -10.07 19.43
C GLY A 51 1.61 -9.19 20.68
N VAL A 52 1.56 -7.87 20.52
CA VAL A 52 1.53 -6.91 21.64
C VAL A 52 0.25 -7.02 22.44
N PHE A 53 -0.93 -7.09 21.81
CA PHE A 53 -2.20 -7.27 22.52
C PHE A 53 -2.21 -8.59 23.29
N PHE A 54 -1.74 -9.67 22.69
CA PHE A 54 -1.62 -10.96 23.37
C PHE A 54 -0.64 -10.88 24.55
N GLY A 55 0.49 -10.20 24.38
CA GLY A 55 1.45 -9.93 25.45
C GLY A 55 0.86 -9.11 26.61
N LEU A 56 0.05 -8.09 26.31
CA LEU A 56 -0.67 -7.31 27.31
C LEU A 56 -1.68 -8.16 28.09
N LEU A 57 -2.40 -9.06 27.41
CA LEU A 57 -3.31 -10.01 28.03
C LEU A 57 -2.57 -10.94 29.00
N ILE A 58 -1.43 -11.49 28.59
CA ILE A 58 -0.57 -12.32 29.44
C ILE A 58 -0.10 -11.52 30.65
N ASP A 59 0.48 -10.33 30.42
CA ASP A 59 1.01 -9.50 31.50
C ASP A 59 -0.05 -9.14 32.54
N LYS A 60 -1.29 -8.93 32.11
CA LYS A 60 -2.42 -8.69 33.01
C LYS A 60 -2.83 -9.94 33.80
N LEU A 61 -2.78 -11.12 33.20
CA LEU A 61 -3.17 -12.39 33.85
C LEU A 61 -2.17 -12.84 34.91
N ILE A 62 -0.87 -12.79 34.59
CA ILE A 62 0.20 -13.29 35.47
C ILE A 62 0.94 -12.19 36.23
N LYS A 63 0.49 -10.92 36.12
CA LYS A 63 1.13 -9.73 36.72
C LYS A 63 2.62 -9.61 36.36
N SER A 64 2.99 -10.03 35.16
CA SER A 64 4.39 -10.06 34.68
C SER A 64 4.79 -8.83 33.87
N SER A 65 4.05 -7.72 33.95
CA SER A 65 4.33 -6.53 33.14
C SER A 65 5.78 -6.05 33.34
N PRO A 66 6.58 -5.84 32.27
CA PRO A 66 6.22 -5.85 30.84
C PRO A 66 6.72 -7.08 30.03
N TYR A 67 7.02 -8.21 30.68
CA TYR A 67 7.70 -9.34 30.04
C TYR A 67 6.86 -10.02 28.94
N GLY A 68 5.55 -10.15 29.14
CA GLY A 68 4.60 -10.70 28.18
C GLY A 68 4.50 -9.82 26.93
N VAL A 69 4.44 -8.50 27.09
CA VAL A 69 4.51 -7.55 25.96
C VAL A 69 5.83 -7.69 25.21
N LEU A 70 6.96 -7.79 25.91
CA LEU A 70 8.27 -7.95 25.28
C LEU A 70 8.35 -9.23 24.45
N PHE A 71 7.87 -10.34 25.02
CA PHE A 71 7.82 -11.63 24.34
C PHE A 71 6.84 -11.61 23.16
N GLY A 72 5.65 -11.03 23.35
CA GLY A 72 4.65 -10.86 22.30
C GLY A 72 5.15 -10.01 21.14
N LEU A 73 5.91 -8.95 21.42
CA LEU A 73 6.55 -8.10 20.41
C LEU A 73 7.62 -8.87 19.62
N LEU A 74 8.45 -9.67 20.30
CA LEU A 74 9.43 -10.54 19.64
C LEU A 74 8.74 -11.54 18.71
N LEU A 75 7.70 -12.24 19.19
CA LEU A 75 6.92 -13.16 18.38
C LEU A 75 6.25 -12.47 17.18
N GLY A 76 5.64 -11.30 17.40
CA GLY A 76 5.04 -10.50 16.33
C GLY A 76 6.08 -10.08 15.29
N THR A 77 7.29 -9.74 15.73
CA THR A 77 8.42 -9.39 14.84
C THR A 77 8.85 -10.58 14.00
N PHE A 78 9.06 -11.76 14.61
CA PHE A 78 9.39 -12.98 13.87
C PHE A 78 8.28 -13.38 12.88
N ALA A 79 7.01 -13.28 13.28
CA ALA A 79 5.87 -13.53 12.41
C ALA A 79 5.82 -12.54 11.24
N THR A 80 6.17 -11.27 11.47
CA THR A 80 6.29 -10.26 10.43
C THR A 80 7.34 -10.65 9.39
N PHE A 81 8.56 -10.99 9.84
CA PHE A 81 9.62 -11.44 8.95
C PHE A 81 9.24 -12.71 8.19
N TYR A 82 8.59 -13.67 8.85
CA TYR A 82 8.11 -14.89 8.22
C TYR A 82 7.07 -14.59 7.12
N ASN A 83 6.09 -13.74 7.41
CA ASN A 83 5.08 -13.33 6.44
C ASN A 83 5.70 -12.59 5.26
N LEU A 84 6.68 -11.72 5.49
CA LEU A 84 7.36 -10.97 4.44
C LEU A 84 8.22 -11.90 3.55
N PHE A 85 8.92 -12.85 4.17
CA PHE A 85 9.67 -13.88 3.43
C PHE A 85 8.75 -14.74 2.57
N LYS A 86 7.61 -15.16 3.14
CA LYS A 86 6.58 -15.91 2.42
C LYS A 86 6.01 -15.11 1.24
N LEU A 87 5.65 -13.85 1.47
CA LEU A 87 5.13 -12.95 0.43
C LEU A 87 6.12 -12.74 -0.73
N THR A 88 7.42 -12.74 -0.43
CA THR A 88 8.48 -12.60 -1.44
C THR A 88 8.71 -13.88 -2.24
N LYS A 89 8.38 -15.05 -1.67
CA LYS A 89 8.50 -16.35 -2.35
C LYS A 89 7.28 -16.70 -3.22
N GLU A 90 6.11 -16.17 -2.87
CA GLU A 90 4.84 -16.43 -3.56
C GLU A 90 4.56 -15.44 -4.72
N ASN A 91 5.30 -14.33 -4.81
CA ASN A 91 5.29 -13.39 -5.94
C ASN A 91 6.53 -13.56 -6.82
#